data_AF-A0A7G2C551-F1
#
_entry.id   AF-A0A7G2C551-F1
#
_cell.length_a   1.000
_cell.length_b   1.000
_cell.length_c   1.000
_cell.angle_alpha   90.00
_cell.angle_beta   90.00
_cell.angle_gamma   90.00
#
_symmetry.space_group_name_H-M   'P 1'
#
loop_
_entity.id
_entity.type
_entity.pdbx_description
1 polymer ?
#
loop_
_entity_poly.entity_id
_entity_poly.type
_entity_poly.pdbx_seq_one_letter_code
_entity_poly.pdbx_strand_id
1 'polypeptide(L)'
;MLSTVWTILMQKLRFAESIKGKVMILHHFSTVCGRILVPQRRRAFDVFATEISPLLSNSNLVCDKAFQTSYNRILRDLGPLAEEETVTTLYGIIKEKLKSATAGPVLRSLVGLLTKLVSTRRSNFLREVMALSGELEPKIFVLVLDSICAEMVGKSSGESTSVDTDPVESSIIGLLSAASRDATSANIIPSLVSCFSKVKQISISSKYIDEETGLCSSFIEALSQPTTKKILCVPYLNFLASTTVDWWEARDSVWILLNSTDPLTRSAALQAMSHAIKESRADIAVEDMTREVERLLEYFVKFSDEGCTYSLSASLNFFEAVIEKSQSADELLDYLSVFFEVLQKNKTAIANGAVCSALLSLVGKSRQLHKMFYEFVYDNVGSGNAIIRQASLKLLVQWCSHYALPNELSAVELGMFPQECEIQMPSVFLQNTVSILNYLMEEFSRYSLADDKTDFKTICTIYEFLLCANDAYTFTDPQNCAFYALPNLLLEILNYTIEMPVDVFITLLKSISAASSMTGGLTCDGQTMLSGFNIVWNLLHRCASVTDAAGTLELHCEECLLFSHVEMGDHFDATVAAIGEIAFSNKEAF
;
A
#
# COMPACT_ATOMS: atom_id res chain seq x y z
N MET A 1 17.12 -8.66 -37.52
CA MET A 1 15.67 -8.74 -37.85
C MET A 1 14.81 -7.75 -37.07
N LEU A 2 15.02 -7.52 -35.76
CA LEU A 2 14.21 -6.57 -34.96
C LEU A 2 14.25 -5.10 -35.43
N SER A 3 15.35 -4.62 -36.03
CA SER A 3 15.45 -3.25 -36.59
C SER A 3 14.51 -3.00 -37.78
N THR A 4 14.12 -4.05 -38.51
CA THR A 4 13.21 -3.96 -39.67
C THR A 4 11.74 -3.90 -39.25
N VAL A 5 11.39 -4.50 -38.12
CA VAL A 5 9.99 -4.60 -37.67
C VAL A 5 9.43 -3.23 -37.30
N TRP A 6 10.16 -2.45 -36.50
CA TRP A 6 9.66 -1.15 -36.04
C TRP A 6 9.55 -0.12 -37.19
N THR A 7 10.48 -0.17 -38.15
CA THR A 7 10.45 0.70 -39.34
C THR A 7 9.28 0.36 -40.26
N ILE A 8 8.97 -0.93 -40.46
CA ILE A 8 7.78 -1.37 -41.21
C ILE A 8 6.50 -0.91 -40.51
N LEU A 9 6.42 -1.02 -39.17
CA LEU A 9 5.24 -0.58 -38.42
C LEU A 9 5.01 0.93 -38.59
N MET A 10 6.05 1.76 -38.54
CA MET A 10 5.92 3.21 -38.78
C MET A 10 5.51 3.52 -40.22
N GLN A 11 6.06 2.80 -41.22
CA GLN A 11 5.61 2.94 -42.61
C GLN A 11 4.13 2.56 -42.76
N LYS A 12 3.69 1.47 -42.14
CA LYS A 12 2.28 1.05 -42.15
C LYS A 12 1.38 2.06 -41.45
N LEU A 13 1.84 2.70 -40.37
CA LEU A 13 1.09 3.74 -39.66
C LEU A 13 0.77 4.91 -40.59
N ARG A 14 1.75 5.33 -41.41
CA ARG A 14 1.60 6.41 -42.39
C ARG A 14 0.54 6.11 -43.44
N PHE A 15 0.50 4.87 -43.93
CA PHE A 15 -0.44 4.45 -44.98
C PHE A 15 -1.79 3.94 -44.47
N ALA A 16 -1.97 3.81 -43.15
CA ALA A 16 -3.24 3.36 -42.58
C ALA A 16 -4.30 4.46 -42.72
N GLU A 17 -5.41 4.15 -43.40
CA GLU A 17 -6.50 5.10 -43.62
C GLU A 17 -7.47 5.17 -42.41
N SER A 18 -7.68 4.06 -41.70
CA SER A 18 -8.62 3.99 -40.59
C SER A 18 -7.96 4.28 -39.23
N ILE A 19 -8.70 4.95 -38.34
CA ILE A 19 -8.29 5.22 -36.95
C ILE A 19 -7.97 3.90 -36.22
N LYS A 20 -8.83 2.88 -36.39
CA LYS A 20 -8.63 1.55 -35.78
C LYS A 20 -7.34 0.89 -36.26
N GLY A 21 -7.02 0.99 -37.55
CA GLY A 21 -5.75 0.51 -38.09
C GLY A 21 -4.55 1.24 -37.48
N LYS A 22 -4.62 2.57 -37.35
CA LYS A 22 -3.57 3.37 -36.72
C LYS A 22 -3.35 2.99 -35.25
N VAL A 23 -4.42 2.81 -34.47
CA VAL A 23 -4.34 2.36 -33.06
C VAL A 23 -3.70 0.98 -32.95
N MET A 24 -4.12 0.03 -33.80
CA MET A 24 -3.56 -1.33 -33.80
C MET A 24 -2.06 -1.33 -34.13
N ILE A 25 -1.64 -0.52 -35.10
CA ILE A 25 -0.22 -0.39 -35.47
C ILE A 25 0.59 0.24 -34.33
N LEU A 26 0.06 1.29 -33.68
CA LEU A 26 0.68 1.90 -32.51
C LEU A 26 0.78 0.92 -31.33
N HIS A 27 -0.25 0.09 -31.14
CA HIS A 27 -0.23 -0.97 -30.14
C HIS A 27 0.91 -1.96 -30.40
N HIS A 28 1.01 -2.50 -31.62
CA HIS A 28 2.12 -3.38 -31.99
C HIS A 28 3.48 -2.70 -31.84
N PHE A 29 3.61 -1.44 -32.26
CA PHE A 29 4.85 -0.68 -32.06
C PHE A 29 5.21 -0.55 -30.57
N SER A 30 4.23 -0.27 -29.71
CA SER A 30 4.45 -0.17 -28.26
C SER A 30 4.94 -1.49 -27.63
N THR A 31 4.57 -2.64 -28.19
CA THR A 31 5.05 -3.95 -27.69
C THR A 31 6.50 -4.23 -28.04
N VAL A 32 7.02 -3.64 -29.13
CA VAL A 32 8.37 -3.89 -29.61
C VAL A 32 9.36 -2.75 -29.31
N CYS A 33 8.89 -1.55 -28.95
CA CYS A 33 9.74 -0.37 -28.79
C CYS A 33 10.82 -0.54 -27.70
N GLY A 34 10.50 -1.20 -26.58
CA GLY A 34 11.47 -1.55 -25.53
C GLY A 34 12.59 -2.49 -26.00
N ARG A 35 12.41 -3.23 -27.11
CA ARG A 35 13.40 -4.15 -27.68
C ARG A 35 14.25 -3.50 -28.80
N ILE A 36 13.99 -2.24 -29.14
CA ILE A 36 14.81 -1.50 -30.11
C ILE A 36 16.20 -1.27 -29.50
N LEU A 37 17.26 -1.54 -30.26
CA LEU A 37 18.64 -1.31 -29.84
C LEU A 37 18.85 0.16 -29.49
N VAL A 38 19.56 0.44 -28.38
CA VAL A 38 19.79 1.80 -27.86
C VAL A 38 20.21 2.81 -28.94
N PRO A 39 21.15 2.51 -29.87
CA PRO A 39 21.55 3.45 -30.92
C PRO A 39 20.42 3.86 -31.89
N GLN A 40 19.36 3.06 -32.00
CA GLN A 40 18.23 3.31 -32.89
C GLN A 40 17.03 3.95 -32.18
N ARG A 41 17.01 3.98 -30.84
CA ARG A 41 15.84 4.44 -30.07
C ARG A 41 15.51 5.92 -30.28
N ARG A 42 16.53 6.78 -30.36
CA ARG A 42 16.37 8.22 -30.70
C ARG A 42 15.65 8.39 -32.03
N ARG A 43 16.20 7.79 -33.10
CA ARG A 43 15.58 7.83 -34.43
C ARG A 43 14.18 7.22 -34.46
N ALA A 44 13.94 6.14 -33.72
CA ALA A 44 12.61 5.53 -33.63
C ALA A 44 11.60 6.48 -32.96
N PHE A 45 12.04 7.24 -31.94
CA PHE A 45 11.22 8.27 -31.32
C PHE A 45 10.89 9.41 -32.29
N ASP A 46 11.87 9.91 -33.05
CA ASP A 46 11.64 11.02 -33.98
C ASP A 46 10.67 10.64 -35.10
N VAL A 47 10.78 9.42 -35.63
CA VAL A 47 9.82 8.89 -36.60
C VAL A 47 8.44 8.76 -35.96
N PHE A 48 8.35 8.19 -34.75
CA PHE A 48 7.08 8.13 -34.02
C PHE A 48 6.47 9.51 -33.81
N ALA A 49 7.25 10.50 -33.38
CA ALA A 49 6.79 11.86 -33.14
C ALA A 49 6.26 12.52 -34.43
N THR A 50 6.94 12.30 -35.55
CA THR A 50 6.49 12.79 -36.87
C THR A 50 5.15 12.18 -37.24
N GLU A 51 4.98 10.86 -37.07
CA GLU A 51 3.76 10.16 -37.45
C GLU A 51 2.59 10.40 -36.48
N ILE A 52 2.87 10.64 -35.19
CA ILE A 52 1.85 10.87 -34.16
C ILE A 52 1.32 12.32 -34.17
N SER A 53 2.15 13.28 -34.58
CA SER A 53 1.80 14.71 -34.62
C SER A 53 0.44 15.01 -35.28
N PRO A 54 0.15 14.54 -36.51
CA PRO A 54 -1.16 14.77 -37.14
C PRO A 54 -2.30 14.03 -36.42
N LEU A 55 -1.99 12.95 -35.70
CA LEU A 55 -2.97 12.10 -35.02
C LEU A 55 -3.45 12.71 -33.70
N LEU A 56 -2.58 13.43 -32.99
CA LEU A 56 -2.93 14.17 -31.77
C LEU A 56 -4.00 15.24 -32.01
N SER A 57 -4.21 15.65 -33.25
CA SER A 57 -5.26 16.60 -33.61
C SER A 57 -6.67 16.01 -33.61
N ASN A 58 -6.81 14.68 -33.57
CA ASN A 58 -8.09 13.97 -33.65
C ASN A 58 -8.64 13.63 -32.25
N SER A 59 -9.73 14.29 -31.86
CA SER A 59 -10.37 14.12 -30.54
C SER A 59 -10.83 12.69 -30.24
N ASN A 60 -11.30 11.94 -31.24
CA ASN A 60 -11.76 10.56 -31.04
C ASN A 60 -10.59 9.62 -30.76
N LEU A 61 -9.45 9.86 -31.41
CA LEU A 61 -8.25 9.05 -31.21
C LEU A 61 -7.61 9.31 -29.85
N VAL A 62 -7.46 10.58 -29.44
CA VAL A 62 -6.84 10.90 -28.14
C VAL A 62 -7.64 10.35 -26.97
N CYS A 63 -8.97 10.19 -27.11
CA CYS A 63 -9.83 9.56 -26.10
C CYS A 63 -9.78 8.02 -26.11
N ASP A 64 -9.18 7.40 -27.13
CA ASP A 64 -9.09 5.95 -27.23
C ASP A 64 -8.12 5.40 -26.18
N LYS A 65 -8.59 4.45 -25.36
CA LYS A 65 -7.78 3.88 -24.28
C LYS A 65 -6.57 3.11 -24.80
N ALA A 66 -6.72 2.35 -25.89
CA ALA A 66 -5.62 1.57 -26.45
C ALA A 66 -4.55 2.49 -27.04
N PHE A 67 -4.95 3.61 -27.65
CA PHE A 67 -4.05 4.68 -28.05
C PHE A 67 -3.27 5.24 -26.86
N GLN A 68 -3.94 5.65 -25.78
CA GLN A 68 -3.29 6.20 -24.59
C GLN A 68 -2.31 5.21 -23.96
N THR A 69 -2.70 3.94 -23.81
CA THR A 69 -1.80 2.89 -23.29
C THR A 69 -0.57 2.71 -24.16
N SER A 70 -0.75 2.70 -25.49
CA SER A 70 0.35 2.54 -26.44
C SER A 70 1.29 3.75 -26.41
N TYR A 71 0.72 4.96 -26.44
CA TYR A 71 1.47 6.21 -26.34
C TYR A 71 2.31 6.27 -25.07
N ASN A 72 1.73 5.94 -23.92
CA ASN A 72 2.42 5.94 -22.63
C ASN A 72 3.59 4.95 -22.60
N ARG A 73 3.39 3.75 -23.15
CA ARG A 73 4.44 2.73 -23.23
C ARG A 73 5.59 3.16 -24.15
N ILE A 74 5.27 3.77 -25.29
CA ILE A 74 6.27 4.30 -26.23
C ILE A 74 7.08 5.41 -25.58
N LEU A 75 6.42 6.37 -24.91
CA LEU A 75 7.09 7.45 -24.21
C LEU A 75 8.01 6.95 -23.09
N ARG A 76 7.56 5.95 -22.33
CA ARG A 76 8.40 5.34 -21.28
C ARG A 76 9.66 4.69 -21.86
N ASP A 77 9.52 3.93 -22.94
CA ASP A 77 10.62 3.11 -23.46
C ASP A 77 11.59 3.92 -24.37
N LEU A 78 11.10 4.96 -25.06
CA LEU A 78 11.87 5.75 -26.03
C LEU A 78 12.08 7.22 -25.63
N GLY A 79 11.15 7.82 -24.87
CA GLY A 79 11.14 9.25 -24.53
C GLY A 79 12.40 9.77 -23.81
N PRO A 80 13.05 9.02 -22.90
CA PRO A 80 14.30 9.48 -22.26
C PRO A 80 15.43 9.79 -23.25
N LEU A 81 15.41 9.19 -24.45
CA LEU A 81 16.43 9.33 -25.49
C LEU A 81 16.00 10.26 -26.64
N ALA A 82 14.84 10.90 -26.53
CA ALA A 82 14.33 11.82 -27.54
C ALA A 82 15.24 13.05 -27.73
N GLU A 83 15.06 13.80 -28.81
CA GLU A 83 15.58 15.16 -28.94
C GLU A 83 14.66 16.18 -28.24
N GLU A 84 15.22 17.29 -27.77
CA GLU A 84 14.46 18.34 -27.09
C GLU A 84 13.45 18.98 -28.05
N GLU A 85 13.89 19.34 -29.27
CA GLU A 85 13.05 19.95 -30.31
C GLU A 85 11.83 19.09 -30.66
N THR A 86 12.00 17.76 -30.79
CA THR A 86 10.91 16.82 -31.06
C THR A 86 9.88 16.82 -29.93
N VAL A 87 10.32 16.81 -28.68
CA VAL A 87 9.44 16.83 -27.50
C VAL A 87 8.71 18.17 -27.40
N THR A 88 9.41 19.29 -27.61
CA THR A 88 8.83 20.64 -27.61
C THR A 88 7.78 20.79 -28.72
N THR A 89 7.99 20.16 -29.87
CA THR A 89 7.00 20.13 -30.97
C THR A 89 5.73 19.40 -30.56
N LEU A 90 5.85 18.19 -30.00
CA LEU A 90 4.69 17.43 -29.51
C LEU A 90 3.97 18.18 -28.38
N TYR A 91 4.73 18.80 -27.48
CA TYR A 91 4.20 19.64 -26.41
C TYR A 91 3.38 20.80 -26.96
N GLY A 92 3.90 21.54 -27.94
CA GLY A 92 3.19 22.64 -28.61
C GLY A 92 1.87 22.20 -29.23
N ILE A 93 1.83 21.02 -29.87
CA ILE A 93 0.60 20.48 -30.47
C ILE A 93 -0.44 20.17 -29.38
N ILE A 94 -0.05 19.48 -28.31
CA ILE A 94 -0.97 19.13 -27.21
C ILE A 94 -1.47 20.39 -26.50
N LYS A 95 -0.58 21.36 -26.28
CA LYS A 95 -0.89 22.66 -25.67
C LYS A 95 -1.94 23.44 -26.46
N GLU A 96 -1.79 23.58 -27.77
CA GLU A 96 -2.78 24.27 -28.62
C GLU A 96 -4.11 23.51 -28.69
N LYS A 97 -4.07 22.17 -28.60
CA LYS A 97 -5.29 21.36 -28.49
C LYS A 97 -5.99 21.52 -27.15
N LEU A 98 -5.25 21.70 -26.05
CA LEU A 98 -5.84 22.00 -24.74
C LEU A 98 -6.55 23.35 -24.72
N LYS A 99 -5.99 24.38 -25.38
CA LYS A 99 -6.62 25.71 -25.50
C LYS A 99 -7.96 25.68 -26.23
N SER A 100 -8.11 24.78 -27.20
CA SER A 100 -9.30 24.70 -28.07
C SER A 100 -10.32 23.63 -27.65
N ALA A 101 -9.96 22.74 -26.73
CA ALA A 101 -10.83 21.64 -26.31
C ALA A 101 -11.88 22.09 -25.29
N THR A 102 -13.15 21.81 -25.57
CA THR A 102 -14.28 22.14 -24.68
C THR A 102 -14.86 20.91 -23.97
N ALA A 103 -14.66 19.71 -24.53
CA ALA A 103 -15.22 18.48 -23.98
C ALA A 103 -14.34 17.88 -22.87
N GLY A 104 -14.95 17.61 -21.71
CA GLY A 104 -14.25 17.05 -20.53
C GLY A 104 -13.43 15.76 -20.78
N PRO A 105 -13.93 14.76 -21.54
CA PRO A 105 -13.15 13.57 -21.88
C PRO A 105 -11.90 13.87 -22.72
N VAL A 106 -12.00 14.81 -23.66
CA VAL A 106 -10.90 15.23 -24.52
C VAL A 106 -9.84 15.96 -23.70
N LEU A 107 -10.27 16.90 -22.84
CA LEU A 107 -9.39 17.62 -21.92
C LEU A 107 -8.60 16.65 -21.03
N ARG A 108 -9.27 15.72 -20.34
CA ARG A 108 -8.60 14.72 -19.48
C ARG A 108 -7.61 13.85 -20.25
N SER A 109 -7.96 13.47 -21.48
CA SER A 109 -7.09 12.66 -22.34
C SER A 109 -5.84 13.44 -22.76
N LEU A 110 -6.01 14.68 -23.23
CA LEU A 110 -4.89 15.56 -23.60
C LEU A 110 -3.99 15.87 -22.41
N VAL A 111 -4.57 16.12 -21.24
CA VAL A 111 -3.84 16.29 -19.97
C VAL A 111 -2.99 15.06 -19.67
N GLY A 112 -3.55 13.85 -19.77
CA GLY A 112 -2.80 12.61 -19.54
C GLY A 112 -1.63 12.42 -20.51
N LEU A 113 -1.86 12.69 -21.81
CA LEU A 113 -0.80 12.65 -22.83
C LEU A 113 0.30 13.68 -22.54
N LEU A 114 -0.09 14.91 -22.19
CA LEU A 114 0.83 15.99 -21.82
C LEU A 114 1.68 15.60 -20.62
N THR A 115 1.04 15.14 -19.54
CA THR A 115 1.72 14.71 -18.31
C THR A 115 2.75 13.64 -18.61
N LYS A 116 2.39 12.62 -19.40
CA LYS A 116 3.33 11.56 -19.75
C LYS A 116 4.49 12.07 -20.58
N LEU A 117 4.26 12.97 -21.53
CA LEU A 117 5.31 13.63 -22.31
C LEU A 117 6.28 14.42 -21.42
N VAL A 118 5.75 15.30 -20.56
CA VAL A 118 6.51 16.11 -19.58
C VAL A 118 7.34 15.22 -18.67
N SER A 119 6.77 14.10 -18.23
CA SER A 119 7.43 13.18 -17.29
C SER A 119 8.65 12.46 -17.88
N THR A 120 8.82 12.43 -19.20
CA THR A 120 9.97 11.78 -19.84
C THR A 120 11.29 12.55 -19.68
N ARG A 121 11.25 13.79 -19.16
CA ARG A 121 12.42 14.66 -18.93
C ARG A 121 12.61 15.02 -17.46
N ARG A 122 13.87 15.11 -17.03
CA ARG A 122 14.25 15.12 -15.59
C ARG A 122 14.39 16.48 -14.91
N SER A 123 14.28 17.65 -15.56
CA SER A 123 14.47 18.91 -14.80
C SER A 123 13.90 20.22 -15.38
N ASN A 124 13.94 20.47 -16.70
CA ASN A 124 13.54 21.80 -17.22
C ASN A 124 12.03 21.94 -17.52
N PHE A 125 11.32 20.82 -17.66
CA PHE A 125 9.96 20.80 -18.22
C PHE A 125 8.87 21.23 -17.22
N LEU A 126 9.12 21.15 -15.90
CA LEU A 126 8.17 21.63 -14.89
C LEU A 126 8.00 23.15 -14.96
N ARG A 127 9.06 23.92 -15.24
CA ARG A 127 8.97 25.37 -15.43
C ARG A 127 8.13 25.74 -16.65
N GLU A 128 8.29 25.00 -17.75
CA GLU A 128 7.50 25.21 -18.96
C GLU A 128 6.01 24.90 -18.75
N VAL A 129 5.71 23.88 -17.95
CA VAL A 129 4.34 23.62 -17.52
C VAL A 129 3.82 24.75 -16.66
N MET A 130 4.58 25.27 -15.70
CA MET A 130 4.11 26.37 -14.83
C MET A 130 3.81 27.65 -15.62
N ALA A 131 4.51 27.87 -16.74
CA ALA A 131 4.22 28.97 -17.67
C ALA A 131 2.83 28.86 -18.32
N LEU A 132 2.21 27.66 -18.34
CA LEU A 132 0.84 27.48 -18.84
C LEU A 132 -0.23 28.17 -17.99
N SER A 133 0.09 28.56 -16.74
CA SER A 133 -0.84 29.28 -15.87
C SER A 133 -1.31 30.61 -16.45
N GLY A 134 -0.48 31.26 -17.27
CA GLY A 134 -0.82 32.50 -17.99
C GLY A 134 -1.45 32.29 -19.37
N GLU A 135 -1.52 31.05 -19.86
CA GLU A 135 -1.96 30.73 -21.22
C GLU A 135 -3.22 29.88 -21.30
N LEU A 136 -3.52 29.12 -20.25
CA LEU A 136 -4.70 28.26 -20.16
C LEU A 136 -5.72 28.88 -19.20
N GLU A 137 -7.00 28.57 -19.42
CA GLU A 137 -8.02 28.87 -18.41
C GLU A 137 -7.64 28.20 -17.08
N PRO A 138 -7.83 28.85 -15.92
CA PRO A 138 -7.42 28.32 -14.62
C PRO A 138 -7.94 26.91 -14.33
N LYS A 139 -9.17 26.59 -14.77
CA LYS A 139 -9.76 25.26 -14.62
C LYS A 139 -9.00 24.19 -15.40
N ILE A 140 -8.53 24.50 -16.61
CA ILE A 140 -7.75 23.56 -17.44
C ILE A 140 -6.34 23.43 -16.88
N PHE A 141 -5.72 24.55 -16.48
CA PHE A 141 -4.39 24.54 -15.88
C PHE A 141 -4.34 23.65 -14.62
N VAL A 142 -5.35 23.76 -13.74
CA VAL A 142 -5.41 22.96 -12.53
C VAL A 142 -5.57 21.46 -12.81
N LEU A 143 -6.25 21.07 -13.90
CA LEU A 143 -6.27 19.66 -14.35
C LEU A 143 -4.89 19.17 -14.79
N VAL A 144 -4.15 20.00 -15.53
CA VAL A 144 -2.75 19.71 -15.94
C VAL A 144 -1.89 19.52 -14.69
N LEU A 145 -1.99 20.45 -13.74
CA LEU A 145 -1.24 20.43 -12.50
C LEU A 145 -1.52 19.17 -11.67
N ASP A 146 -2.80 18.81 -11.51
CA ASP A 146 -3.21 17.65 -10.71
C ASP A 146 -2.70 16.33 -11.28
N SER A 147 -2.74 16.20 -12.62
CA SER A 147 -2.22 15.04 -13.34
C SER A 147 -0.70 14.93 -13.20
N ILE A 148 0.03 16.05 -13.30
CA ILE A 148 1.48 16.07 -13.11
C ILE A 148 1.86 15.72 -11.67
N CYS A 149 1.18 16.28 -10.68
CA CYS A 149 1.42 15.92 -9.28
C CYS A 149 1.20 14.43 -9.03
N ALA A 150 0.15 13.83 -9.60
CA ALA A 150 -0.08 12.39 -9.50
C ALA A 150 1.04 11.56 -10.14
N GLU A 151 1.54 11.97 -11.30
CA GLU A 151 2.66 11.31 -11.97
C GLU A 151 3.96 11.41 -11.16
N MET A 152 4.21 12.55 -10.52
CA MET A 152 5.41 12.74 -9.68
C MET A 152 5.37 11.80 -8.45
N VAL A 153 4.23 11.67 -7.78
CA VAL A 153 4.05 10.74 -6.64
C VAL A 153 4.28 9.29 -7.07
N GLY A 154 3.79 8.90 -8.26
CA GLY A 154 3.99 7.54 -8.78
C GLY A 154 5.46 7.18 -9.11
N LYS A 155 6.33 8.18 -9.32
CA LYS A 155 7.75 7.98 -9.60
C LYS A 155 8.63 8.00 -8.34
N SER A 156 8.27 8.80 -7.35
CA SER A 156 9.03 8.88 -6.08
C SER A 156 9.00 7.55 -5.31
N SER A 157 7.99 6.70 -5.51
CA SER A 157 7.93 5.36 -4.91
C SER A 157 8.88 4.33 -5.53
N GLY A 158 9.61 4.66 -6.61
CA GLY A 158 10.46 3.70 -7.34
C GLY A 158 11.82 4.21 -7.84
N GLU A 159 12.06 5.53 -7.91
CA GLU A 159 13.34 6.11 -8.36
C GLU A 159 13.93 7.08 -7.31
N SER A 160 15.24 6.96 -7.02
CA SER A 160 15.98 7.74 -6.03
C SER A 160 16.40 9.15 -6.48
N THR A 161 15.80 9.70 -7.53
CA THR A 161 16.13 11.04 -8.04
C THR A 161 15.24 12.10 -7.44
N SER A 162 15.83 13.11 -6.80
CA SER A 162 15.12 14.28 -6.28
C SER A 162 14.47 15.08 -7.40
N VAL A 163 13.14 15.22 -7.35
CA VAL A 163 12.37 16.09 -8.25
C VAL A 163 12.33 17.49 -7.63
N ASP A 164 12.68 18.52 -8.40
CA ASP A 164 12.54 19.92 -7.97
C ASP A 164 11.05 20.32 -7.94
N THR A 165 10.44 20.31 -6.76
CA THR A 165 9.02 20.62 -6.54
C THR A 165 8.74 22.10 -6.32
N ASP A 166 9.77 22.92 -6.05
CA ASP A 166 9.64 24.34 -5.73
C ASP A 166 8.75 25.14 -6.71
N PRO A 167 8.92 25.05 -8.05
CA PRO A 167 8.09 25.83 -8.97
C PRO A 167 6.62 25.40 -8.94
N VAL A 168 6.36 24.12 -8.64
CA VAL A 168 5.01 23.56 -8.56
C VAL A 168 4.33 24.03 -7.29
N GLU A 169 5.02 23.92 -6.15
CA GLU A 169 4.54 24.33 -4.84
C GLU A 169 4.22 25.84 -4.81
N SER A 170 5.14 26.66 -5.31
CA SER A 170 4.93 28.12 -5.43
C SER A 170 3.68 28.47 -6.24
N SER A 171 3.47 27.77 -7.36
CA SER A 171 2.31 27.99 -8.23
C SER A 171 1.01 27.57 -7.56
N ILE A 172 1.01 26.44 -6.84
CA ILE A 172 -0.16 25.97 -6.09
C ILE A 172 -0.56 26.98 -5.01
N ILE A 173 0.40 27.42 -4.20
CA ILE A 173 0.15 28.35 -3.08
C ILE A 173 -0.32 29.71 -3.60
N GLY A 174 0.29 30.21 -4.68
CA GLY A 174 -0.14 31.45 -5.33
C GLY A 174 -1.57 31.38 -5.87
N LEU A 175 -1.92 30.26 -6.52
CA LEU A 175 -3.29 30.05 -7.04
C LEU A 175 -4.32 29.82 -5.93
N LEU A 176 -3.97 29.11 -4.84
CA LEU A 176 -4.84 28.97 -3.67
C LEU A 176 -5.11 30.32 -3.02
N SER A 177 -4.08 31.15 -2.86
CA SER A 177 -4.19 32.50 -2.29
C SER A 177 -5.03 33.44 -3.15
N ALA A 178 -4.96 33.30 -4.48
CA ALA A 178 -5.83 34.05 -5.38
C ALA A 178 -7.27 33.55 -5.33
N ALA A 179 -7.47 32.22 -5.37
CA ALA A 179 -8.79 31.59 -5.39
C ALA A 179 -9.56 31.74 -4.08
N SER A 180 -8.86 31.84 -2.93
CA SER A 180 -9.50 32.07 -1.64
C SER A 180 -10.11 33.46 -1.49
N ARG A 181 -9.58 34.45 -2.22
CA ARG A 181 -10.07 35.84 -2.21
C ARG A 181 -11.24 36.10 -3.16
N ASP A 182 -11.46 35.22 -4.14
CA ASP A 182 -12.47 35.38 -5.18
C ASP A 182 -13.49 34.22 -5.17
N ALA A 183 -14.73 34.54 -4.80
CA ALA A 183 -15.81 33.56 -4.69
C ALA A 183 -16.15 32.85 -6.02
N THR A 184 -15.78 33.43 -7.17
CA THR A 184 -16.05 32.85 -8.50
C THR A 184 -15.04 31.75 -8.88
N SER A 185 -13.83 31.80 -8.31
CA SER A 185 -12.78 30.79 -8.50
C SER A 185 -12.77 29.70 -7.42
N ALA A 186 -13.72 29.71 -6.47
CA ALA A 186 -13.85 28.66 -5.45
C ALA A 186 -13.90 27.22 -6.01
N ASN A 187 -14.37 27.03 -7.26
CA ASN A 187 -14.47 25.70 -7.88
C ASN A 187 -13.12 25.05 -8.22
N ILE A 188 -12.01 25.80 -8.27
CA ILE A 188 -10.67 25.23 -8.51
C ILE A 188 -9.95 24.81 -7.22
N ILE A 189 -10.41 25.29 -6.05
CA ILE A 189 -9.80 25.00 -4.74
C ILE A 189 -9.66 23.50 -4.47
N PRO A 190 -10.68 22.63 -4.68
CA PRO A 190 -10.54 21.21 -4.38
C PRO A 190 -9.37 20.54 -5.12
N SER A 191 -9.19 20.90 -6.39
CA SER A 191 -8.10 20.33 -7.20
C SER A 191 -6.75 20.95 -6.85
N LEU A 192 -6.69 22.24 -6.52
CA LEU A 192 -5.47 22.86 -6.01
C LEU A 192 -5.02 22.27 -4.66
N VAL A 193 -5.96 22.00 -3.74
CA VAL A 193 -5.65 21.31 -2.49
C VAL A 193 -5.17 19.89 -2.77
N SER A 194 -5.80 19.17 -3.72
CA SER A 194 -5.31 17.84 -4.11
C SER A 194 -3.88 17.88 -4.66
N CYS A 195 -3.55 18.90 -5.47
CA CYS A 195 -2.17 19.14 -5.93
C CYS A 195 -1.24 19.39 -4.75
N PHE A 196 -1.64 20.27 -3.82
CA PHE A 196 -0.86 20.60 -2.62
C PHE A 196 -0.53 19.35 -1.80
N SER A 197 -1.54 18.55 -1.46
CA SER A 197 -1.35 17.31 -0.70
C SER A 197 -0.39 16.33 -1.38
N LYS A 198 -0.48 16.18 -2.72
CA LYS A 198 0.43 15.31 -3.50
C LYS A 198 1.86 15.83 -3.52
N VAL A 199 2.06 17.15 -3.62
CA VAL A 199 3.40 17.75 -3.58
C VAL A 199 4.03 17.55 -2.19
N LYS A 200 3.26 17.72 -1.11
CA LYS A 200 3.72 17.49 0.26
C LYS A 200 4.10 16.03 0.56
N GLN A 201 3.57 15.06 -0.19
CA GLN A 201 4.03 13.66 -0.13
C GLN A 201 5.44 13.44 -0.71
N ILE A 202 5.91 14.34 -1.58
CA ILE A 202 7.20 14.23 -2.25
C ILE A 202 8.25 15.10 -1.56
N SER A 203 7.88 16.32 -1.16
CA SER A 203 8.78 17.32 -0.60
C SER A 203 8.12 18.06 0.57
N ILE A 204 8.81 18.06 1.71
CA ILE A 204 8.42 18.81 2.91
C ILE A 204 9.26 20.09 2.93
N SER A 205 9.06 20.96 1.93
CA SER A 205 9.74 22.26 1.88
C SER A 205 9.12 23.21 2.89
N SER A 206 9.95 23.90 3.68
CA SER A 206 9.54 24.96 4.60
C SER A 206 9.59 26.36 3.96
N LYS A 207 9.84 26.44 2.64
CA LYS A 207 10.11 27.69 1.94
C LYS A 207 8.91 28.64 1.87
N TYR A 208 7.70 28.10 1.90
CA TYR A 208 6.44 28.85 1.75
C TYR A 208 5.59 28.83 3.03
N ILE A 209 6.24 28.70 4.20
CA ILE A 209 5.57 28.55 5.49
C ILE A 209 4.70 29.77 5.84
N ASP A 210 5.13 30.98 5.47
CA ASP A 210 4.40 32.21 5.77
C ASP A 210 3.10 32.31 4.95
N GLU A 211 3.16 31.98 3.66
CA GLU A 211 2.00 31.92 2.79
C GLU A 211 1.03 30.80 3.19
N GLU A 212 1.56 29.63 3.56
CA GLU A 212 0.75 28.55 4.13
C GLU A 212 0.06 28.96 5.42
N THR A 213 0.73 29.71 6.29
CA THR A 213 0.16 30.21 7.56
C THR A 213 -1.00 31.18 7.30
N GLY A 214 -0.85 32.07 6.33
CA GLY A 214 -1.93 32.95 5.88
C GLY A 214 -3.13 32.18 5.32
N LEU A 215 -2.89 31.12 4.53
CA LEU A 215 -3.94 30.25 4.02
C LEU A 215 -4.62 29.44 5.13
N CYS A 216 -3.87 28.89 6.09
CA CYS A 216 -4.42 28.17 7.24
C CYS A 216 -5.38 29.06 8.02
N SER A 217 -4.94 30.27 8.35
CA SER A 217 -5.76 31.25 9.08
C SER A 217 -7.04 31.58 8.32
N SER A 218 -6.94 31.83 7.01
CA SER A 218 -8.08 32.14 6.15
C SER A 218 -9.07 30.97 6.03
N PHE A 219 -8.57 29.74 5.91
CA PHE A 219 -9.39 28.54 5.79
C PHE A 219 -10.07 28.17 7.12
N ILE A 220 -9.37 28.33 8.24
CA ILE A 220 -9.96 28.14 9.57
C ILE A 220 -11.05 29.17 9.83
N GLU A 221 -10.79 30.45 9.51
CA GLU A 221 -11.81 31.49 9.59
C GLU A 221 -13.02 31.13 8.72
N ALA A 222 -12.81 30.73 7.45
CA ALA A 222 -13.90 30.29 6.59
C ALA A 222 -14.66 29.09 7.17
N LEU A 223 -13.98 28.08 7.72
CA LEU A 223 -14.63 26.91 8.34
C LEU A 223 -15.49 27.28 9.55
N SER A 224 -15.14 28.34 10.28
CA SER A 224 -15.94 28.85 11.41
C SER A 224 -17.21 29.58 10.96
N GLN A 225 -17.30 30.02 9.70
CA GLN A 225 -18.44 30.77 9.18
C GLN A 225 -19.56 29.84 8.70
N PRO A 226 -20.82 30.05 9.14
CA PRO A 226 -21.96 29.24 8.71
C PRO A 226 -22.31 29.44 7.22
N THR A 227 -21.82 30.52 6.61
CA THR A 227 -22.04 30.86 5.20
C THR A 227 -21.09 30.14 4.23
N THR A 228 -20.10 29.42 4.74
CA THR A 228 -19.15 28.69 3.90
C THR A 228 -19.84 27.60 3.09
N LYS A 229 -19.54 27.57 1.79
CA LYS A 229 -20.10 26.58 0.88
C LYS A 229 -19.65 25.19 1.34
N LYS A 230 -20.60 24.28 1.60
CA LYS A 230 -20.32 22.90 2.06
C LYS A 230 -19.30 22.14 1.20
N ILE A 231 -19.29 22.39 -0.12
CA ILE A 231 -18.32 21.79 -1.05
C ILE A 231 -16.86 22.15 -0.76
N LEU A 232 -16.61 23.23 0.00
CA LEU A 232 -15.28 23.72 0.36
C LEU A 232 -14.82 23.24 1.73
N CYS A 233 -15.71 22.73 2.59
CA CYS A 233 -15.36 22.29 3.94
C CYS A 233 -14.28 21.20 3.91
N VAL A 234 -14.52 20.10 3.18
CA VAL A 234 -13.55 19.01 3.05
C VAL A 234 -12.24 19.45 2.38
N PRO A 235 -12.24 20.22 1.27
CA PRO A 235 -11.01 20.80 0.73
C PRO A 235 -10.21 21.64 1.72
N TYR A 236 -10.84 22.52 2.49
CA TYR A 236 -10.13 23.32 3.49
C TYR A 236 -9.53 22.44 4.59
N LEU A 237 -10.27 21.44 5.06
CA LEU A 237 -9.77 20.47 6.05
C LEU A 237 -8.62 19.63 5.49
N ASN A 238 -8.67 19.20 4.23
CA ASN A 238 -7.58 18.46 3.59
C ASN A 238 -6.31 19.30 3.43
N PHE A 239 -6.44 20.61 3.19
CA PHE A 239 -5.30 21.53 3.18
C PHE A 239 -4.65 21.59 4.57
N LEU A 240 -5.47 21.78 5.61
CA LEU A 240 -5.02 21.79 7.00
C LEU A 240 -4.39 20.46 7.44
N ALA A 241 -4.82 19.33 6.87
CA ALA A 241 -4.25 18.00 7.09
C ALA A 241 -2.97 17.71 6.28
N SER A 242 -2.56 18.62 5.39
CA SER A 242 -1.40 18.41 4.49
C SER A 242 -0.28 19.44 4.69
N THR A 243 -0.53 20.55 5.39
CA THR A 243 0.44 21.62 5.65
C THR A 243 1.38 21.26 6.79
N THR A 244 2.56 21.88 6.83
CA THR A 244 3.48 21.79 7.99
C THR A 244 3.33 22.94 8.98
N VAL A 245 2.31 23.77 8.79
CA VAL A 245 2.02 24.88 9.71
C VAL A 245 1.34 24.34 10.95
N ASP A 246 1.86 24.74 12.11
CA ASP A 246 1.19 24.51 13.40
C ASP A 246 0.00 25.46 13.52
N TRP A 247 -1.21 24.91 13.43
CA TRP A 247 -2.47 25.62 13.63
C TRP A 247 -3.27 25.08 14.83
N TRP A 248 -2.64 24.26 15.69
CA TRP A 248 -3.32 23.56 16.78
C TRP A 248 -4.07 24.49 17.76
N GLU A 249 -3.56 25.70 17.99
CA GLU A 249 -4.22 26.70 18.83
C GLU A 249 -5.63 27.05 18.34
N ALA A 250 -5.91 26.93 17.04
CA ALA A 250 -7.20 27.25 16.44
C ALA A 250 -8.13 26.03 16.26
N ARG A 251 -7.78 24.88 16.85
CA ARG A 251 -8.52 23.60 16.72
C ARG A 251 -10.00 23.69 17.09
N ASP A 252 -10.40 24.58 18.00
CA ASP A 252 -11.79 24.70 18.43
C ASP A 252 -12.74 25.07 17.28
N SER A 253 -12.25 25.83 16.30
CA SER A 253 -12.99 26.15 15.08
C SER A 253 -13.27 24.92 14.22
N VAL A 254 -12.37 23.92 14.26
CA VAL A 254 -12.51 22.65 13.54
C VAL A 254 -13.37 21.67 14.33
N TRP A 255 -13.27 21.65 15.66
CA TRP A 255 -14.11 20.81 16.53
C TRP A 255 -15.61 21.01 16.31
N ILE A 256 -16.05 22.24 16.05
CA ILE A 256 -17.47 22.55 15.79
C ILE A 256 -18.01 21.72 14.61
N LEU A 257 -17.17 21.40 13.63
CA LEU A 257 -17.54 20.65 12.43
C LEU A 257 -17.89 19.18 12.72
N LEU A 258 -17.56 18.65 13.90
CA LEU A 258 -17.99 17.31 14.32
C LEU A 258 -19.51 17.21 14.53
N ASN A 259 -20.19 18.35 14.66
CA ASN A 259 -21.65 18.43 14.66
C ASN A 259 -22.27 18.42 13.26
N SER A 260 -21.46 18.44 12.19
CA SER A 260 -21.96 18.34 10.82
C SER A 260 -22.69 17.01 10.59
N THR A 261 -23.76 17.05 9.81
CA THR A 261 -24.45 15.82 9.38
C THR A 261 -23.65 15.02 8.36
N ASP A 262 -22.70 15.66 7.65
CA ASP A 262 -21.87 15.01 6.64
C ASP A 262 -20.72 14.20 7.28
N PRO A 263 -20.69 12.86 7.13
CA PRO A 263 -19.61 12.01 7.64
C PRO A 263 -18.23 12.38 7.11
N LEU A 264 -18.14 12.87 5.87
CA LEU A 264 -16.86 13.19 5.24
C LEU A 264 -16.25 14.44 5.86
N THR A 265 -17.05 15.48 6.11
CA THR A 265 -16.63 16.67 6.86
C THR A 265 -16.13 16.29 8.26
N ARG A 266 -16.87 15.43 9.00
CA ARG A 266 -16.48 14.96 10.33
C ARG A 266 -15.15 14.21 10.30
N SER A 267 -15.00 13.28 9.36
CA SER A 267 -13.77 12.50 9.17
C SER A 267 -12.57 13.38 8.80
N ALA A 268 -12.75 14.32 7.88
CA ALA A 268 -11.70 15.24 7.46
C ALA A 268 -11.29 16.20 8.59
N ALA A 269 -12.24 16.60 9.45
CA ALA A 269 -11.97 17.45 10.61
C ALA A 269 -11.09 16.73 11.63
N LEU A 270 -11.44 15.49 11.97
CA LEU A 270 -10.63 14.64 12.84
C LEU A 270 -9.24 14.41 12.26
N GLN A 271 -9.13 14.08 10.96
CA GLN A 271 -7.84 13.90 10.29
C GLN A 271 -6.98 15.17 10.30
N ALA A 272 -7.58 16.33 10.05
CA ALA A 272 -6.88 17.61 10.12
C ALA A 272 -6.34 17.85 11.55
N MET A 273 -7.14 17.62 12.58
CA MET A 273 -6.70 17.74 13.97
C MET A 273 -5.63 16.70 14.34
N SER A 274 -5.71 15.47 13.82
CA SER A 274 -4.67 14.44 13.99
C SER A 274 -3.35 14.86 13.39
N HIS A 275 -3.38 15.60 12.28
CA HIS A 275 -2.17 16.13 11.65
C HIS A 275 -1.62 17.31 12.44
N ALA A 276 -2.47 18.27 12.82
CA ALA A 276 -2.07 19.44 13.59
C ALA A 276 -1.41 19.09 14.93
N ILE A 277 -1.92 18.08 15.63
CA ILE A 277 -1.35 17.68 16.92
C ILE A 277 0.05 17.06 16.76
N LYS A 278 0.28 16.31 15.67
CA LYS A 278 1.59 15.74 15.34
C LYS A 278 2.61 16.83 15.01
N GLU A 279 2.20 17.77 14.16
CA GLU A 279 3.02 18.91 13.72
C GLU A 279 3.19 20.00 14.78
N SER A 280 2.44 19.95 15.88
CA SER A 280 2.51 21.01 16.89
C SER A 280 3.92 21.12 17.48
N ARG A 281 4.46 22.34 17.53
CA ARG A 281 5.83 22.57 18.04
C ARG A 281 5.87 22.73 19.55
N ALA A 282 4.74 23.08 20.15
CA ALA A 282 4.62 23.21 21.59
C ALA A 282 4.42 21.84 22.23
N ASP A 283 5.02 21.64 23.41
CA ASP A 283 4.60 20.57 24.29
C ASP A 283 3.18 20.88 24.78
N ILE A 284 2.24 20.02 24.41
CA ILE A 284 0.85 20.15 24.84
C ILE A 284 0.76 19.46 26.20
N ALA A 285 0.22 20.18 27.19
CA ALA A 285 0.07 19.65 28.54
C ALA A 285 -0.79 18.37 28.53
N VAL A 286 -0.44 17.41 29.39
CA VAL A 286 -1.15 16.13 29.48
C VAL A 286 -2.63 16.36 29.82
N GLU A 287 -2.94 17.35 30.66
CA GLU A 287 -4.32 17.71 31.01
C GLU A 287 -5.13 18.19 29.79
N ASP A 288 -4.49 18.95 28.90
CA ASP A 288 -5.13 19.38 27.65
C ASP A 288 -5.38 18.18 26.73
N MET A 289 -4.42 17.26 26.61
CA MET A 289 -4.58 16.02 25.84
C MET A 289 -5.72 15.15 26.37
N THR A 290 -5.76 14.94 27.69
CA THR A 290 -6.84 14.20 28.35
C THR A 290 -8.20 14.82 28.07
N ARG A 291 -8.31 16.16 28.15
CA ARG A 291 -9.55 16.86 27.80
C ARG A 291 -9.97 16.64 26.33
N GLU A 292 -9.02 16.63 25.39
CA GLU A 292 -9.34 16.34 23.99
C GLU A 292 -9.83 14.89 23.80
N VAL A 293 -9.30 13.91 24.55
CA VAL A 293 -9.77 12.51 24.55
C VAL A 293 -11.17 12.38 25.15
N GLU A 294 -11.42 13.02 26.28
CA GLU A 294 -12.75 13.05 26.91
C GLU A 294 -13.80 13.65 25.96
N ARG A 295 -13.46 14.78 25.33
CA ARG A 295 -14.31 15.41 24.30
C ARG A 295 -14.53 14.49 23.11
N LEU A 296 -13.49 13.78 22.65
CA LEU A 296 -13.60 12.81 21.56
C LEU A 296 -14.56 11.66 21.92
N LEU A 297 -14.53 11.16 23.15
CA LEU A 297 -15.39 10.07 23.61
C LEU A 297 -16.88 10.41 23.49
N GLU A 298 -17.27 11.64 23.83
CA GLU A 298 -18.66 12.10 23.67
C GLU A 298 -19.12 11.99 22.20
N TYR A 299 -18.29 12.43 21.27
CA TYR A 299 -18.56 12.30 19.83
C TYR A 299 -18.51 10.85 19.37
N PHE A 300 -17.60 10.05 19.90
CA PHE A 300 -17.42 8.65 19.53
C PHE A 300 -18.66 7.82 19.86
N VAL A 301 -19.25 8.02 21.04
CA VAL A 301 -20.53 7.40 21.42
C VAL A 301 -21.62 7.78 20.43
N LYS A 302 -21.77 9.08 20.13
CA LYS A 302 -22.73 9.57 19.14
C LYS A 302 -22.53 8.94 17.76
N PHE A 303 -21.29 8.87 17.27
CA PHE A 303 -20.98 8.28 15.97
C PHE A 303 -21.21 6.77 15.95
N SER A 304 -21.01 6.09 17.08
CA SER A 304 -21.31 4.67 17.24
C SER A 304 -22.82 4.43 17.19
N ASP A 305 -23.62 5.24 17.88
CA ASP A 305 -25.08 5.17 17.85
C ASP A 305 -25.64 5.43 16.44
N GLU A 306 -25.00 6.33 15.68
CA GLU A 306 -25.32 6.59 14.27
C GLU A 306 -24.85 5.47 13.30
N GLY A 307 -23.98 4.55 13.75
CA GLY A 307 -23.36 3.54 12.88
C GLY A 307 -22.38 4.12 11.85
N CYS A 308 -21.79 5.29 12.12
CA CYS A 308 -20.96 6.01 11.15
C CYS A 308 -19.50 5.51 11.17
N THR A 309 -19.19 4.49 10.37
CA THR A 309 -17.85 3.86 10.34
C THR A 309 -16.73 4.82 9.92
N TYR A 310 -17.00 5.79 9.04
CA TYR A 310 -16.01 6.80 8.64
C TYR A 310 -15.58 7.67 9.82
N SER A 311 -16.54 8.27 10.53
CA SER A 311 -16.26 9.10 11.70
C SER A 311 -15.61 8.29 12.83
N LEU A 312 -16.06 7.06 13.08
CA LEU A 312 -15.44 6.17 14.07
C LEU A 312 -13.97 5.87 13.76
N SER A 313 -13.65 5.50 12.52
CA SER A 313 -12.27 5.23 12.12
C SER A 313 -11.37 6.48 12.24
N ALA A 314 -11.88 7.65 11.85
CA ALA A 314 -11.16 8.91 12.01
C ALA A 314 -10.98 9.31 13.49
N SER A 315 -11.95 9.00 14.36
CA SER A 315 -11.82 9.24 15.80
C SER A 315 -10.72 8.37 16.40
N LEU A 316 -10.65 7.08 16.04
CA LEU A 316 -9.57 6.20 16.50
C LEU A 316 -8.19 6.70 16.02
N ASN A 317 -8.08 7.15 14.77
CA ASN A 317 -6.82 7.72 14.26
C ASN A 317 -6.45 9.04 14.95
N PHE A 318 -7.43 9.85 15.34
CA PHE A 318 -7.18 11.05 16.14
C PHE A 318 -6.72 10.71 17.55
N PHE A 319 -7.36 9.75 18.21
CA PHE A 319 -6.90 9.23 19.50
C PHE A 319 -5.47 8.69 19.43
N GLU A 320 -5.15 7.95 18.37
CA GLU A 320 -3.81 7.44 18.11
C GLU A 320 -2.78 8.58 17.99
N ALA A 321 -3.11 9.65 17.26
CA ALA A 321 -2.25 10.82 17.13
C ALA A 321 -2.03 11.55 18.46
N VAL A 322 -3.05 11.60 19.31
CA VAL A 322 -2.96 12.17 20.67
C VAL A 322 -2.03 11.34 21.55
N ILE A 323 -2.14 10.00 21.51
CA ILE A 323 -1.24 9.09 22.24
C ILE A 323 0.21 9.28 21.79
N GLU A 324 0.47 9.34 20.48
CA GLU A 324 1.82 9.48 19.92
C GLU A 324 2.51 10.78 20.34
N LYS A 325 1.74 11.85 20.58
CA LYS A 325 2.27 13.17 20.97
C LYS A 325 2.43 13.32 22.48
N SER A 326 1.69 12.55 23.27
CA SER A 326 1.67 12.67 24.73
C SER A 326 2.89 12.06 25.40
N GLN A 327 3.39 12.72 26.44
CA GLN A 327 4.43 12.17 27.32
C GLN A 327 3.88 11.09 28.28
N SER A 328 2.56 11.09 28.51
CA SER A 328 1.83 10.10 29.31
C SER A 328 1.00 9.17 28.43
N ALA A 329 1.61 8.57 27.42
CA ALA A 329 0.93 7.66 26.48
C ALA A 329 0.19 6.51 27.21
N ASP A 330 0.80 5.97 28.26
CA ASP A 330 0.23 4.87 29.06
C ASP A 330 -1.07 5.29 29.78
N GLU A 331 -1.15 6.50 30.34
CA GLU A 331 -2.37 7.01 31.01
C GLU A 331 -3.51 7.23 30.01
N LEU A 332 -3.19 7.73 28.81
CA LEU A 332 -4.20 7.94 27.77
C LEU A 332 -4.69 6.62 27.18
N LEU A 333 -3.84 5.60 27.12
CA LEU A 333 -4.21 4.27 26.64
C LEU A 333 -5.27 3.59 27.53
N ASP A 334 -5.43 3.98 28.78
CA ASP A 334 -6.51 3.47 29.63
C ASP A 334 -7.90 3.75 29.03
N TYR A 335 -8.07 4.85 28.29
CA TYR A 335 -9.30 5.17 27.57
C TYR A 335 -9.59 4.22 26.41
N LEU A 336 -8.61 3.46 25.90
CA LEU A 336 -8.80 2.50 24.82
C LEU A 336 -9.85 1.43 25.19
N SER A 337 -9.87 1.01 26.47
CA SER A 337 -10.88 0.09 26.98
C SER A 337 -12.30 0.63 26.80
N VAL A 338 -12.51 1.93 27.06
CA VAL A 338 -13.79 2.61 26.90
C VAL A 338 -14.20 2.71 25.44
N PHE A 339 -13.29 3.11 24.54
CA PHE A 339 -13.55 3.11 23.09
C PHE A 339 -13.96 1.72 22.59
N PHE A 340 -13.28 0.69 23.10
CA PHE A 340 -13.53 -0.70 22.74
C PHE A 340 -14.91 -1.18 23.21
N GLU A 341 -15.31 -0.88 24.46
CA GLU A 341 -16.64 -1.19 24.99
C GLU A 341 -17.77 -0.54 24.19
N VAL A 342 -17.57 0.72 23.74
CA VAL A 342 -18.53 1.41 22.88
C VAL A 342 -18.68 0.70 21.53
N LEU A 343 -17.58 0.23 20.94
CA LEU A 343 -17.60 -0.52 19.67
C LEU A 343 -18.20 -1.92 19.82
N GLN A 344 -17.97 -2.61 20.94
CA GLN A 344 -18.57 -3.93 21.17
C GLN A 344 -20.10 -3.89 21.18
N LYS A 345 -20.69 -2.80 21.67
CA LYS A 345 -22.15 -2.57 21.59
C LYS A 345 -22.64 -2.43 20.15
N ASN A 346 -21.78 -2.03 19.22
CA ASN A 346 -22.07 -1.92 17.79
C ASN A 346 -21.24 -2.92 16.95
N LYS A 347 -21.70 -4.17 16.92
CA LYS A 347 -21.05 -5.26 16.17
C LYS A 347 -20.83 -4.98 14.68
N THR A 348 -21.65 -4.12 14.06
CA THR A 348 -21.47 -3.77 12.65
C THR A 348 -20.32 -2.79 12.43
N ALA A 349 -20.10 -1.88 13.38
CA ALA A 349 -19.01 -0.92 13.33
C ALA A 349 -17.66 -1.59 13.57
N ILE A 350 -17.56 -2.48 14.57
CA ILE A 350 -16.30 -3.17 14.90
C ILE A 350 -15.85 -4.14 13.79
N ALA A 351 -16.78 -4.70 13.02
CA ALA A 351 -16.50 -5.54 11.86
C ALA A 351 -16.09 -4.75 10.60
N ASN A 352 -16.22 -3.42 10.61
CA ASN A 352 -15.79 -2.60 9.47
C ASN A 352 -14.27 -2.59 9.36
N GLY A 353 -13.74 -2.83 8.15
CA GLY A 353 -12.31 -3.00 7.98
C GLY A 353 -11.44 -1.78 8.33
N ALA A 354 -11.93 -0.56 8.14
CA ALA A 354 -11.19 0.65 8.52
C ALA A 354 -11.16 0.87 10.04
N VAL A 355 -12.30 0.65 10.70
CA VAL A 355 -12.42 0.73 12.17
C VAL A 355 -11.57 -0.36 12.82
N CYS A 356 -11.67 -1.59 12.33
CA CYS A 356 -10.89 -2.73 12.81
C CYS A 356 -9.37 -2.48 12.64
N SER A 357 -8.94 -1.98 11.48
CA SER A 357 -7.53 -1.66 11.25
C SER A 357 -7.01 -0.57 12.21
N ALA A 358 -7.77 0.49 12.45
CA ALA A 358 -7.38 1.55 13.38
C ALA A 358 -7.34 1.03 14.83
N LEU A 359 -8.30 0.19 15.21
CA LEU A 359 -8.37 -0.42 16.53
C LEU A 359 -7.19 -1.39 16.78
N LEU A 360 -6.82 -2.21 15.79
CA LEU A 360 -5.65 -3.08 15.87
C LEU A 360 -4.35 -2.27 16.06
N SER A 361 -4.21 -1.12 15.36
CA SER A 361 -3.06 -0.23 15.55
C SER A 361 -2.94 0.27 16.99
N LEU A 362 -4.06 0.73 17.56
CA LEU A 362 -4.13 1.19 18.95
C LEU A 362 -3.87 0.07 19.96
N VAL A 363 -4.45 -1.11 19.74
CA VAL A 363 -4.22 -2.30 20.58
C VAL A 363 -2.74 -2.68 20.58
N GLY A 364 -2.04 -2.57 19.44
CA GLY A 364 -0.60 -2.82 19.36
C GLY A 364 0.28 -1.84 20.13
N LYS A 365 -0.24 -0.65 20.45
CA LYS A 365 0.44 0.35 21.28
C LYS A 365 0.19 0.14 22.77
N SER A 366 -0.81 -0.64 23.14
CA SER A 366 -1.09 -0.99 24.53
C SER A 366 0.01 -1.90 25.09
N ARG A 367 0.62 -1.48 26.21
CA ARG A 367 1.52 -2.34 27.02
C ARG A 367 0.76 -3.33 27.89
N GLN A 368 -0.56 -3.20 27.98
CA GLN A 368 -1.40 -4.10 28.76
C GLN A 368 -2.13 -5.05 27.82
N LEU A 369 -1.92 -6.36 28.04
CA LEU A 369 -2.75 -7.38 27.41
C LEU A 369 -4.07 -7.46 28.18
N HIS A 370 -5.12 -6.87 27.63
CA HIS A 370 -6.48 -7.03 28.16
C HIS A 370 -7.16 -8.22 27.46
N LYS A 371 -7.93 -9.03 28.18
CA LYS A 371 -8.65 -10.20 27.62
C LYS A 371 -9.49 -9.82 26.40
N MET A 372 -10.22 -8.71 26.50
CA MET A 372 -11.05 -8.19 25.40
C MET A 372 -10.24 -7.88 24.12
N PHE A 373 -9.03 -7.34 24.26
CA PHE A 373 -8.15 -7.07 23.11
C PHE A 373 -7.58 -8.36 22.52
N TYR A 374 -7.22 -9.32 23.39
CA TYR A 374 -6.76 -10.63 22.96
C TYR A 374 -7.83 -11.36 22.13
N GLU A 375 -9.05 -11.48 22.66
CA GLU A 375 -10.19 -12.08 21.95
C GLU A 375 -10.45 -11.39 20.61
N PHE A 376 -10.41 -10.06 20.58
CA PHE A 376 -10.58 -9.29 19.35
C PHE A 376 -9.50 -9.55 18.30
N VAL A 377 -8.23 -9.52 18.70
CA VAL A 377 -7.11 -9.80 17.78
C VAL A 377 -7.21 -11.21 17.25
N TYR A 378 -7.51 -12.16 18.14
CA TYR A 378 -7.65 -13.58 17.85
C TYR A 378 -8.78 -13.86 16.85
N ASP A 379 -9.98 -13.30 17.07
CA ASP A 379 -11.12 -13.42 16.15
C ASP A 379 -10.79 -12.89 14.73
N ASN A 380 -9.89 -11.91 14.64
CA ASN A 380 -9.49 -11.28 13.38
C ASN A 380 -8.35 -12.01 12.63
N VAL A 381 -7.74 -13.05 13.21
CA VAL A 381 -6.80 -13.92 12.50
C VAL A 381 -7.47 -14.64 11.33
N GLY A 382 -8.75 -15.01 11.49
CA GLY A 382 -9.56 -15.60 10.43
C GLY A 382 -10.10 -14.59 9.41
N SER A 383 -9.73 -13.31 9.46
CA SER A 383 -10.35 -12.27 8.64
C SER A 383 -10.17 -12.50 7.13
N GLY A 384 -11.24 -12.23 6.35
CA GLY A 384 -11.20 -12.22 4.89
C GLY A 384 -10.35 -11.08 4.31
N ASN A 385 -10.07 -10.05 5.11
CA ASN A 385 -9.22 -8.94 4.72
C ASN A 385 -7.75 -9.24 5.10
N ALA A 386 -6.89 -9.35 4.09
CA ALA A 386 -5.48 -9.68 4.28
C ALA A 386 -4.73 -8.67 5.17
N ILE A 387 -5.05 -7.37 5.10
CA ILE A 387 -4.41 -6.33 5.92
C ILE A 387 -4.72 -6.54 7.40
N ILE A 388 -6.00 -6.80 7.71
CA ILE A 388 -6.48 -7.03 9.07
C ILE A 388 -5.86 -8.31 9.63
N ARG A 389 -5.92 -9.39 8.85
CA ARG A 389 -5.33 -10.67 9.22
C ARG A 389 -3.83 -10.53 9.52
N GLN A 390 -3.08 -9.90 8.63
CA GLN A 390 -1.64 -9.70 8.81
C GLN A 390 -1.32 -8.83 10.03
N ALA A 391 -2.11 -7.79 10.29
CA ALA A 391 -1.97 -6.96 11.49
C ALA A 391 -2.24 -7.77 12.77
N SER A 392 -3.32 -8.56 12.80
CA SER A 392 -3.65 -9.44 13.93
C SER A 392 -2.56 -10.47 14.20
N LEU A 393 -2.04 -11.13 13.16
CA LEU A 393 -0.96 -12.10 13.27
C LEU A 393 0.31 -11.48 13.84
N LYS A 394 0.70 -10.29 13.37
CA LYS A 394 1.85 -9.55 13.91
C LYS A 394 1.70 -9.24 15.40
N LEU A 395 0.51 -8.80 15.80
CA LEU A 395 0.22 -8.51 17.22
C LEU A 395 0.27 -9.76 18.08
N LEU A 396 -0.28 -10.89 17.61
CA LEU A 396 -0.19 -12.16 18.34
C LEU A 396 1.26 -12.61 18.52
N VAL A 397 2.07 -12.52 17.47
CA VAL A 397 3.51 -12.85 17.56
C VAL A 397 4.21 -11.93 18.55
N GLN A 398 3.95 -10.62 18.48
CA GLN A 398 4.49 -9.66 19.42
C GLN A 398 4.08 -9.99 20.86
N TRP A 399 2.83 -10.39 21.10
CA TRP A 399 2.41 -10.77 22.44
C TRP A 399 2.99 -12.09 22.90
N CYS A 400 3.20 -13.05 22.00
CA CYS A 400 3.88 -14.29 22.34
C CYS A 400 5.25 -14.02 22.94
N SER A 401 5.96 -12.97 22.50
CA SER A 401 7.32 -12.66 22.97
C SER A 401 7.34 -11.89 24.30
N HIS A 402 6.20 -11.32 24.71
CA HIS A 402 6.10 -10.45 25.88
C HIS A 402 5.20 -11.01 27.00
N TYR A 403 4.30 -11.95 26.72
CA TYR A 403 3.33 -12.48 27.69
C TYR A 403 3.22 -14.00 27.61
N ALA A 404 2.93 -14.67 28.73
CA ALA A 404 2.47 -16.07 28.71
C ALA A 404 0.99 -16.10 28.32
N LEU A 405 0.66 -16.69 27.16
CA LEU A 405 -0.71 -16.87 26.72
C LEU A 405 -1.32 -18.07 27.47
N PRO A 406 -2.62 -18.04 27.82
CA PRO A 406 -3.23 -19.15 28.53
C PRO A 406 -3.32 -20.37 27.62
N ASN A 407 -2.85 -21.53 28.10
CA ASN A 407 -2.88 -22.80 27.36
C ASN A 407 -4.30 -23.31 27.07
N GLU A 408 -5.30 -22.79 27.79
CA GLU A 408 -6.71 -23.18 27.65
C GLU A 408 -7.50 -21.95 27.21
N LEU A 409 -7.80 -21.87 25.91
CA LEU A 409 -8.80 -20.93 25.36
C LEU A 409 -10.22 -21.22 25.90
N SER A 410 -10.40 -22.30 26.65
CA SER A 410 -11.62 -22.61 27.39
C SER A 410 -11.45 -22.30 28.88
N ALA A 411 -12.04 -21.19 29.31
CA ALA A 411 -12.37 -20.90 30.71
C ALA A 411 -11.19 -20.65 31.67
N VAL A 412 -10.63 -19.44 31.63
CA VAL A 412 -10.06 -18.82 32.83
C VAL A 412 -10.69 -17.45 33.06
N GLU A 413 -11.40 -17.32 34.18
CA GLU A 413 -11.82 -16.05 34.78
C GLU A 413 -10.58 -15.34 35.35
N LEU A 414 -9.90 -14.52 34.57
CA LEU A 414 -8.86 -13.61 35.07
C LEU A 414 -9.06 -12.24 34.41
N GLY A 415 -9.38 -11.25 35.25
CA GLY A 415 -9.72 -9.89 34.84
C GLY A 415 -8.56 -9.08 34.27
N MET A 416 -7.31 -9.50 34.50
CA MET A 416 -6.10 -8.92 33.90
C MET A 416 -5.04 -10.02 33.75
N PHE A 417 -4.28 -10.01 32.65
CA PHE A 417 -3.05 -10.79 32.58
C PHE A 417 -2.05 -10.20 33.59
N PRO A 418 -1.33 -11.02 34.38
CA PRO A 418 -0.40 -10.52 35.38
C PRO A 418 0.63 -9.59 34.72
N GLN A 419 0.66 -8.32 35.16
CA GLN A 419 1.60 -7.27 34.73
C GLN A 419 3.08 -7.60 35.01
N GLU A 420 3.35 -8.66 35.76
CA GLU A 420 4.70 -9.06 36.17
C GLU A 420 5.09 -10.40 35.56
N CYS A 421 5.35 -10.41 34.25
CA CYS A 421 6.25 -11.37 33.65
C CYS A 421 6.87 -10.76 32.38
N GLU A 422 7.65 -9.68 32.54
CA GLU A 422 8.80 -9.42 31.65
C GLU A 422 9.83 -10.55 31.84
N ILE A 423 9.41 -11.78 31.57
CA ILE A 423 10.32 -12.91 31.48
C ILE A 423 10.53 -13.10 29.99
N GLN A 424 11.61 -12.49 29.47
CA GLN A 424 12.25 -12.93 28.24
C GLN A 424 12.75 -14.36 28.46
N MET A 425 11.86 -15.34 28.45
CA MET A 425 12.23 -16.74 28.38
C MET A 425 11.81 -17.27 27.01
N PRO A 426 12.79 -17.71 26.19
CA PRO A 426 12.54 -18.42 24.94
C PRO A 426 11.50 -19.54 25.04
N SER A 427 11.36 -20.17 26.21
CA SER A 427 10.38 -21.22 26.47
C SER A 427 8.92 -20.74 26.45
N VAL A 428 8.62 -19.52 26.91
CA VAL A 428 7.25 -18.98 26.95
C VAL A 428 6.78 -18.58 25.56
N PHE A 429 7.63 -17.87 24.81
CA PHE A 429 7.38 -17.55 23.40
C PHE A 429 7.08 -18.79 22.57
N LEU A 430 7.88 -19.83 22.78
CA LEU A 430 7.78 -21.07 22.05
C LEU A 430 6.53 -21.86 22.43
N GLN A 431 6.18 -21.92 23.72
CA GLN A 431 4.94 -22.53 24.20
C GLN A 431 3.70 -21.83 23.59
N ASN A 432 3.68 -20.51 23.58
CA ASN A 432 2.60 -19.72 22.98
C ASN A 432 2.49 -19.95 21.48
N THR A 433 3.63 -19.96 20.78
CA THR A 433 3.70 -20.20 19.34
C THR A 433 3.16 -21.57 18.97
N VAL A 434 3.55 -22.62 19.72
CA VAL A 434 3.04 -23.98 19.54
C VAL A 434 1.53 -24.06 19.80
N SER A 435 1.03 -23.40 20.85
CA SER A 435 -0.41 -23.35 21.15
C SER A 435 -1.23 -22.69 20.04
N ILE A 436 -0.75 -21.56 19.49
CA ILE A 436 -1.42 -20.88 18.36
C ILE A 436 -1.39 -21.76 17.11
N LEU A 437 -0.24 -22.38 16.82
CA LEU A 437 -0.09 -23.27 15.66
C LEU A 437 -1.00 -24.49 15.74
N ASN A 438 -1.04 -25.16 16.91
CA ASN A 438 -1.92 -26.31 17.13
C ASN A 438 -3.40 -25.92 16.93
N TYR A 439 -3.80 -24.73 17.39
CA TYR A 439 -5.16 -24.23 17.15
C TYR A 439 -5.42 -23.92 15.66
N LEU A 440 -4.53 -23.21 14.96
CA LEU A 440 -4.71 -22.92 13.54
C LEU A 440 -4.80 -24.22 12.71
N MET A 441 -4.07 -25.24 13.14
CA MET A 441 -4.14 -26.61 12.60
C MET A 441 -5.43 -27.33 12.98
N GLU A 442 -5.95 -27.15 14.19
CA GLU A 442 -7.24 -27.69 14.60
C GLU A 442 -8.38 -27.04 13.81
N GLU A 443 -8.37 -25.72 13.63
CA GLU A 443 -9.28 -25.01 12.72
C GLU A 443 -9.17 -25.58 11.31
N PHE A 444 -7.95 -25.73 10.77
CA PHE A 444 -7.73 -26.38 9.46
C PHE A 444 -8.36 -27.78 9.38
N SER A 445 -8.19 -28.60 10.42
CA SER A 445 -8.74 -29.96 10.48
C SER A 445 -10.28 -29.99 10.54
N ARG A 446 -10.92 -28.94 11.10
CA ARG A 446 -12.38 -28.81 11.19
C ARG A 446 -13.04 -28.47 9.85
N TYR A 447 -12.31 -27.90 8.88
CA TYR A 447 -12.84 -27.51 7.57
C TYR A 447 -12.79 -28.62 6.50
N SER A 448 -12.51 -29.87 6.90
CA SER A 448 -12.40 -31.02 5.99
C SER A 448 -13.52 -31.13 4.92
N LEU A 449 -13.09 -31.02 3.66
CA LEU A 449 -13.64 -31.60 2.42
C LEU A 449 -14.83 -30.94 1.69
N ALA A 450 -15.10 -29.63 1.84
CA ALA A 450 -16.21 -29.01 1.07
C ALA A 450 -15.91 -27.73 0.26
N ASP A 451 -14.85 -26.95 0.53
CA ASP A 451 -14.61 -25.69 -0.19
C ASP A 451 -13.10 -25.34 -0.35
N ASP A 452 -12.56 -25.49 -1.57
CA ASP A 452 -11.12 -25.30 -1.91
C ASP A 452 -10.54 -23.91 -1.53
N LYS A 453 -11.40 -22.90 -1.34
CA LYS A 453 -10.97 -21.51 -1.06
C LYS A 453 -10.71 -21.24 0.42
N THR A 454 -11.36 -21.95 1.34
CA THR A 454 -11.17 -21.76 2.79
C THR A 454 -9.88 -22.44 3.26
N ASP A 455 -9.53 -23.59 2.68
CA ASP A 455 -8.34 -24.37 3.02
C ASP A 455 -7.06 -23.60 2.66
N PHE A 456 -7.03 -22.98 1.47
CA PHE A 456 -5.91 -22.13 1.03
C PHE A 456 -5.67 -20.92 1.96
N LYS A 457 -6.75 -20.29 2.43
CA LYS A 457 -6.66 -19.11 3.31
C LYS A 457 -6.07 -19.45 4.68
N THR A 458 -6.46 -20.59 5.26
CA THR A 458 -5.92 -21.04 6.56
C THR A 458 -4.44 -21.39 6.45
N ILE A 459 -4.00 -22.01 5.36
CA ILE A 459 -2.58 -22.30 5.09
C ILE A 459 -1.78 -21.01 4.93
N CYS A 460 -2.27 -20.03 4.15
CA CYS A 460 -1.63 -18.71 4.06
C CYS A 460 -1.55 -18.02 5.43
N THR A 461 -2.54 -18.20 6.30
CA THR A 461 -2.57 -17.62 7.66
C THR A 461 -1.51 -18.25 8.55
N ILE A 462 -1.40 -19.59 8.55
CA ILE A 462 -0.35 -20.31 9.27
C ILE A 462 1.04 -19.87 8.77
N TYR A 463 1.19 -19.77 7.45
CA TYR A 463 2.43 -19.29 6.83
C TYR A 463 2.78 -17.84 7.22
N GLU A 464 1.84 -16.91 7.12
CA GLU A 464 2.02 -15.51 7.52
C GLU A 464 2.43 -15.38 9.00
N PHE A 465 1.85 -16.21 9.88
CA PHE A 465 2.19 -16.28 11.30
C PHE A 465 3.64 -16.73 11.51
N LEU A 466 4.05 -17.79 10.82
CA LEU A 466 5.41 -18.35 10.93
C LEU A 466 6.48 -17.39 10.42
N LEU A 467 6.23 -16.66 9.34
CA LEU A 467 7.13 -15.60 8.89
C LEU A 467 7.28 -14.51 9.95
N CYS A 468 6.16 -14.03 10.49
CA CYS A 468 6.19 -13.00 11.53
C CYS A 468 6.94 -13.47 12.78
N ALA A 469 6.74 -14.72 13.21
CA ALA A 469 7.41 -15.33 14.35
C ALA A 469 8.92 -15.47 14.12
N ASN A 470 9.33 -15.84 12.90
CA ASN A 470 10.73 -15.98 12.52
C ASN A 470 11.47 -14.63 12.50
N ASP A 471 10.81 -13.56 12.06
CA ASP A 471 11.40 -12.21 12.01
C ASP A 471 11.56 -11.59 13.42
N ALA A 472 10.69 -11.93 14.37
CA ALA A 472 10.66 -11.34 15.71
C ALA A 472 11.71 -11.92 16.70
N TYR A 473 12.25 -13.12 16.42
CA TYR A 473 13.24 -13.77 17.26
C TYR A 473 14.60 -13.82 16.56
N THR A 474 15.55 -12.96 16.94
CA THR A 474 16.95 -13.16 16.55
C THR A 474 17.52 -14.36 17.32
N PHE A 475 17.60 -15.49 16.63
CA PHE A 475 18.01 -16.80 17.12
C PHE A 475 19.43 -16.79 17.73
N THR A 476 19.54 -16.81 19.05
CA THR A 476 20.83 -16.94 19.76
C THR A 476 20.97 -18.22 20.59
N ASP A 477 19.92 -19.04 20.76
CA ASP A 477 20.00 -20.27 21.57
C ASP A 477 19.45 -21.54 20.86
N PRO A 478 20.34 -22.42 20.36
CA PRO A 478 19.99 -23.67 19.67
C PRO A 478 19.34 -24.77 20.52
N GLN A 479 19.19 -24.60 21.84
CA GLN A 479 18.82 -25.70 22.75
C GLN A 479 17.31 -25.82 23.07
N ASN A 480 16.43 -25.03 22.46
CA ASN A 480 14.99 -25.06 22.80
C ASN A 480 14.21 -26.15 22.07
N CYS A 481 13.83 -27.20 22.82
CA CYS A 481 13.20 -28.43 22.31
C CYS A 481 11.85 -28.29 21.59
N ALA A 482 11.10 -27.19 21.75
CA ALA A 482 9.82 -27.04 21.06
C ALA A 482 9.95 -26.51 19.62
N PHE A 483 11.16 -26.14 19.16
CA PHE A 483 11.45 -25.91 17.74
C PHE A 483 11.49 -27.21 16.92
N TYR A 484 11.58 -28.38 17.56
CA TYR A 484 11.50 -29.68 16.89
C TYR A 484 10.08 -30.03 16.41
N ALA A 485 9.05 -29.37 16.94
CA ALA A 485 7.67 -29.56 16.51
C ALA A 485 7.35 -28.79 15.21
N LEU A 486 8.01 -27.66 14.96
CA LEU A 486 7.67 -26.76 13.86
C LEU A 486 7.96 -27.36 12.47
N PRO A 487 9.14 -27.96 12.20
CA PRO A 487 9.38 -28.68 10.94
C PRO A 487 8.42 -29.85 10.74
N ASN A 488 8.11 -30.61 11.80
CA ASN A 488 7.16 -31.72 11.74
C ASN A 488 5.74 -31.23 11.39
N LEU A 489 5.28 -30.13 11.99
CA LEU A 489 3.99 -29.52 11.72
C LEU A 489 3.90 -28.96 10.29
N LEU A 490 4.97 -28.29 9.83
CA LEU A 490 5.08 -27.80 8.46
C LEU A 490 5.06 -28.93 7.43
N LEU A 491 5.67 -30.07 7.77
CA LEU A 491 5.65 -31.29 6.97
C LEU A 491 4.27 -31.97 7.00
N GLU A 492 3.54 -31.93 8.12
CA GLU A 492 2.14 -32.34 8.19
C GLU A 492 1.24 -31.49 7.28
N ILE A 493 1.42 -30.16 7.25
CA ILE A 493 0.68 -29.26 6.33
C ILE A 493 0.95 -29.61 4.86
N LEU A 494 2.23 -29.83 4.52
CA LEU A 494 2.64 -30.26 3.17
C LEU A 494 2.09 -31.65 2.80
N ASN A 495 1.91 -32.54 3.77
CA ASN A 495 1.30 -33.85 3.57
C ASN A 495 -0.23 -33.79 3.40
N TYR A 496 -0.89 -32.81 3.99
CA TYR A 496 -2.35 -32.71 4.02
C TYR A 496 -2.97 -32.05 2.78
N THR A 497 -2.21 -31.34 1.94
CA THR A 497 -2.77 -30.61 0.79
C THR A 497 -2.20 -31.03 -0.56
N ILE A 498 -3.05 -31.67 -1.36
CA ILE A 498 -2.72 -32.16 -2.72
C ILE A 498 -2.72 -31.03 -3.77
N GLU A 499 -3.28 -29.85 -3.45
CA GLU A 499 -3.50 -28.74 -4.39
C GLU A 499 -3.04 -27.38 -3.83
N MET A 500 -1.78 -27.28 -3.40
CA MET A 500 -1.21 -26.02 -2.94
C MET A 500 -0.50 -25.27 -4.09
N PRO A 501 -0.70 -23.94 -4.25
CA PRO A 501 0.09 -23.11 -5.16
C PRO A 501 1.60 -23.23 -4.93
N VAL A 502 2.35 -23.27 -6.03
CA VAL A 502 3.80 -23.57 -6.04
C VAL A 502 4.61 -22.53 -5.27
N ASP A 503 4.21 -21.27 -5.29
CA ASP A 503 4.82 -20.17 -4.54
C ASP A 503 4.69 -20.35 -3.01
N VAL A 504 3.53 -20.78 -2.53
CA VAL A 504 3.32 -21.11 -1.11
C VAL A 504 4.14 -22.34 -0.71
N PHE A 505 4.23 -23.34 -1.59
CA PHE A 505 5.01 -24.56 -1.38
C PHE A 505 6.50 -24.28 -1.26
N ILE A 506 7.04 -23.51 -2.21
CA ILE A 506 8.43 -23.07 -2.22
C ILE A 506 8.75 -22.31 -0.94
N THR A 507 7.83 -21.48 -0.45
CA THR A 507 8.14 -20.66 0.72
C THR A 507 7.99 -21.42 2.03
N LEU A 508 7.06 -22.39 2.15
CA LEU A 508 7.04 -23.34 3.26
C LEU A 508 8.34 -24.16 3.33
N LEU A 509 8.88 -24.62 2.19
CA LEU A 509 10.18 -25.29 2.15
C LEU A 509 11.33 -24.38 2.57
N LYS A 510 11.33 -23.11 2.14
CA LYS A 510 12.30 -22.11 2.60
C LYS A 510 12.23 -21.93 4.12
N SER A 511 11.03 -21.86 4.71
CA SER A 511 10.82 -21.78 6.16
C SER A 511 11.27 -23.05 6.90
N ILE A 512 10.97 -24.25 6.36
CA ILE A 512 11.45 -25.53 6.92
C ILE A 512 12.99 -25.58 6.88
N SER A 513 13.60 -25.16 5.78
CA SER A 513 15.05 -25.15 5.60
C SER A 513 15.72 -24.13 6.52
N ALA A 514 15.12 -22.95 6.72
CA ALA A 514 15.62 -21.94 7.66
C ALA A 514 15.52 -22.43 9.11
N ALA A 515 14.41 -23.06 9.50
CA ALA A 515 14.24 -23.65 10.82
C ALA A 515 15.21 -24.84 11.06
N SER A 516 15.48 -25.65 10.04
CA SER A 516 16.35 -26.83 10.11
C SER A 516 17.85 -26.46 10.17
N SER A 517 18.27 -25.39 9.50
CA SER A 517 19.66 -24.90 9.59
C SER A 517 19.96 -24.28 10.96
N MET A 518 18.94 -23.76 11.64
CA MET A 518 19.06 -23.14 12.96
C MET A 518 19.13 -24.14 14.14
N THR A 519 18.60 -25.34 13.98
CA THR A 519 18.66 -26.43 14.98
C THR A 519 19.98 -27.22 14.93
N GLY A 520 20.99 -26.71 14.21
CA GLY A 520 22.30 -27.35 14.08
C GLY A 520 22.25 -28.70 13.34
N GLY A 521 21.24 -28.90 12.48
CA GLY A 521 21.04 -30.14 11.74
C GLY A 521 20.62 -31.35 12.61
N LEU A 522 20.40 -31.15 13.90
CA LEU A 522 20.04 -32.20 14.84
C LEU A 522 18.54 -32.18 15.12
N THR A 523 17.85 -33.18 14.56
CA THR A 523 16.49 -33.68 14.91
C THR A 523 15.27 -33.15 14.15
N CYS A 524 15.36 -33.01 12.83
CA CYS A 524 14.25 -33.54 12.02
C CYS A 524 14.45 -35.05 11.94
N ASP A 525 13.48 -35.86 12.38
CA ASP A 525 13.63 -37.31 12.26
C ASP A 525 13.79 -37.69 10.77
N GLY A 526 14.55 -38.76 10.51
CA GLY A 526 14.84 -39.19 9.13
C GLY A 526 13.60 -39.57 8.32
N GLN A 527 12.52 -40.01 8.98
CA GLN A 527 11.21 -40.26 8.34
C GLN A 527 10.51 -38.96 7.95
N THR A 528 10.55 -37.91 8.76
CA THR A 528 9.94 -36.61 8.40
C THR A 528 10.67 -35.98 7.21
N MET A 529 12.01 -36.06 7.19
CA MET A 529 12.82 -35.58 6.06
C MET A 529 12.62 -36.41 4.79
N LEU A 530 12.53 -37.74 4.91
CA LEU A 530 12.22 -38.62 3.79
C LEU A 530 10.83 -38.35 3.23
N SER A 531 9.86 -38.04 4.10
CA SER A 531 8.51 -37.64 3.70
C SER A 531 8.53 -36.30 2.97
N GLY A 532 9.24 -35.28 3.49
CA GLY A 532 9.43 -33.99 2.81
C GLY A 532 10.11 -34.13 1.44
N PHE A 533 11.19 -34.91 1.37
CA PHE A 533 11.87 -35.22 0.11
C PHE A 533 10.92 -35.93 -0.87
N ASN A 534 10.16 -36.92 -0.41
CA ASN A 534 9.19 -37.62 -1.24
C ASN A 534 8.07 -36.68 -1.74
N ILE A 535 7.62 -35.71 -0.96
CA ILE A 535 6.63 -34.70 -1.39
C ILE A 535 7.23 -33.79 -2.47
N VAL A 536 8.42 -33.23 -2.24
CA VAL A 536 9.14 -32.39 -3.22
C VAL A 536 9.41 -33.16 -4.51
N TRP A 537 9.87 -34.40 -4.37
CA TRP A 537 10.14 -35.30 -5.48
C TRP A 537 8.86 -35.68 -6.23
N ASN A 538 7.77 -35.99 -5.54
CA ASN A 538 6.48 -36.27 -6.16
C ASN A 538 5.88 -35.04 -6.84
N LEU A 539 6.10 -33.83 -6.34
CA LEU A 539 5.65 -32.60 -6.97
C LEU A 539 6.48 -32.28 -8.22
N LEU A 540 7.80 -32.37 -8.14
CA LEU A 540 8.70 -32.27 -9.29
C LEU A 540 8.33 -33.33 -10.35
N HIS A 541 8.05 -34.55 -9.92
CA HIS A 541 7.59 -35.62 -10.78
C HIS A 541 6.20 -35.35 -11.36
N ARG A 542 5.27 -34.75 -10.61
CA ARG A 542 3.93 -34.38 -11.11
C ARG A 542 4.00 -33.23 -12.11
N CYS A 543 4.74 -32.18 -11.82
CA CYS A 543 5.06 -31.10 -12.75
C CYS A 543 5.76 -31.66 -14.01
N ALA A 544 6.64 -32.64 -13.85
CA ALA A 544 7.29 -33.37 -14.93
C ALA A 544 6.38 -34.39 -15.66
N SER A 545 5.28 -34.82 -15.05
CA SER A 545 4.30 -35.74 -15.65
C SER A 545 3.15 -35.02 -16.36
N VAL A 546 2.81 -33.79 -15.94
CA VAL A 546 1.95 -32.87 -16.70
C VAL A 546 2.65 -32.46 -18.00
N THR A 547 3.99 -32.46 -18.03
CA THR A 547 4.79 -32.27 -19.24
C THR A 547 4.88 -33.50 -20.16
N ASP A 548 4.32 -34.66 -19.80
CA ASP A 548 4.36 -35.87 -20.64
C ASP A 548 3.01 -36.61 -20.74
N ALA A 549 1.91 -35.86 -20.71
CA ALA A 549 0.60 -36.33 -21.17
C ALA A 549 0.29 -35.69 -22.52
N ALA A 550 0.39 -36.51 -23.57
CA ALA A 550 0.16 -36.12 -24.96
C ALA A 550 -1.13 -35.30 -25.14
N GLY A 551 -0.97 -33.98 -25.31
CA GLY A 551 -1.97 -33.10 -25.90
C GLY A 551 -2.65 -32.10 -24.97
N THR A 552 -1.93 -31.05 -24.52
CA THR A 552 -2.54 -29.72 -24.28
C THR A 552 -1.48 -28.62 -24.32
N LEU A 553 -1.88 -27.42 -24.74
CA LEU A 553 -1.08 -26.30 -25.27
C LEU A 553 0.27 -25.96 -24.60
N GLU A 554 1.23 -25.67 -25.47
CA GLU A 554 2.59 -25.13 -25.28
C GLU A 554 2.72 -24.09 -24.14
N LEU A 555 3.27 -24.53 -23.01
CA LEU A 555 4.15 -23.71 -22.18
C LEU A 555 5.56 -24.27 -22.37
N HIS A 556 6.46 -23.45 -22.92
CA HIS A 556 7.83 -23.88 -23.25
C HIS A 556 8.60 -24.26 -21.98
N CYS A 557 9.11 -25.52 -21.94
CA CYS A 557 9.81 -26.16 -20.83
C CYS A 557 10.97 -25.37 -20.20
N GLU A 558 11.52 -24.38 -20.90
CA GLU A 558 12.64 -23.57 -20.41
C GLU A 558 12.19 -22.41 -19.51
N GLU A 559 10.90 -22.07 -19.44
CA GLU A 559 10.43 -20.95 -18.61
C GLU A 559 10.02 -21.38 -17.18
N CYS A 560 9.49 -22.59 -16.98
CA CYS A 560 9.02 -23.04 -15.64
C CYS A 560 10.13 -23.57 -14.72
N LEU A 561 11.08 -24.35 -15.24
CA LEU A 561 12.26 -24.81 -14.49
C LEU A 561 13.24 -23.67 -14.23
N LEU A 562 13.33 -22.71 -15.17
CA LEU A 562 14.15 -21.53 -15.01
C LEU A 562 13.48 -20.53 -14.06
N PHE A 563 12.15 -20.38 -14.01
CA PHE A 563 11.48 -19.58 -12.96
C PHE A 563 11.70 -20.16 -11.55
N SER A 564 11.60 -21.48 -11.40
CA SER A 564 11.82 -22.13 -10.11
C SER A 564 13.30 -22.14 -9.70
N HIS A 565 14.25 -22.24 -10.64
CA HIS A 565 15.68 -22.13 -10.35
C HIS A 565 16.18 -20.68 -10.19
N VAL A 566 15.54 -19.70 -10.86
CA VAL A 566 15.84 -18.26 -10.74
C VAL A 566 15.26 -17.67 -9.45
N GLU A 567 14.12 -18.16 -8.94
CA GLU A 567 13.56 -17.74 -7.64
C GLU A 567 14.02 -18.58 -6.43
N MET A 568 14.50 -19.81 -6.65
CA MET A 568 15.00 -20.68 -5.56
C MET A 568 16.53 -20.86 -5.52
N GLY A 569 17.27 -20.51 -6.58
CA GLY A 569 18.71 -20.78 -6.80
C GLY A 569 19.50 -21.23 -5.58
N ASP A 570 20.06 -20.29 -4.84
CA ASP A 570 20.98 -20.57 -3.73
C ASP A 570 20.29 -21.32 -2.56
N HIS A 571 18.98 -21.19 -2.40
CA HIS A 571 18.22 -21.83 -1.31
C HIS A 571 17.86 -23.27 -1.62
N PHE A 572 17.50 -23.61 -2.86
CA PHE A 572 17.24 -25.00 -3.25
C PHE A 572 18.51 -25.83 -3.19
N ASP A 573 19.62 -25.29 -3.69
CA ASP A 573 20.93 -25.94 -3.61
C ASP A 573 21.41 -26.06 -2.16
N ALA A 574 21.14 -25.07 -1.29
CA ALA A 574 21.43 -25.17 0.14
C ALA A 574 20.54 -26.17 0.88
N THR A 575 19.24 -26.28 0.55
CA THR A 575 18.33 -27.27 1.14
C THR A 575 18.70 -28.68 0.68
N VAL A 576 19.01 -28.87 -0.60
CA VAL A 576 19.48 -30.16 -1.15
C VAL A 576 20.85 -30.53 -0.58
N ALA A 577 21.76 -29.57 -0.41
CA ALA A 577 23.06 -29.80 0.22
C ALA A 577 22.94 -30.11 1.71
N ALA A 578 22.09 -29.40 2.46
CA ALA A 578 21.83 -29.66 3.88
C ALA A 578 21.16 -31.03 4.10
N ILE A 579 20.17 -31.38 3.27
CA ILE A 579 19.54 -32.71 3.29
C ILE A 579 20.57 -33.80 2.91
N GLY A 580 21.45 -33.52 1.94
CA GLY A 580 22.55 -34.40 1.56
C GLY A 580 23.56 -34.61 2.69
N GLU A 581 24.09 -33.55 3.30
CA GLU A 581 25.07 -33.64 4.40
C GLU A 581 24.53 -34.37 5.64
N ILE A 582 23.23 -34.20 5.94
CA ILE A 582 22.58 -34.88 7.07
C ILE A 582 22.27 -36.35 6.73
N ALA A 583 21.85 -36.66 5.50
CA ALA A 583 21.67 -38.05 5.06
C ALA A 583 23.00 -38.84 5.00
N PHE A 584 24.10 -38.18 4.68
CA PHE A 584 25.44 -38.79 4.62
C PHE A 584 26.15 -38.88 5.98
N SER A 585 25.70 -38.14 7.01
CA SER A 585 26.23 -38.22 8.38
C SER A 585 25.56 -39.29 9.24
N ASN A 586 24.32 -39.69 8.92
CA ASN A 586 23.61 -40.81 9.55
C ASN A 586 23.84 -42.15 8.80
N LYS A 587 25.10 -42.55 8.63
CA LYS A 587 25.49 -43.79 7.93
C LYS A 587 25.02 -45.11 8.57
N GLU A 588 24.41 -45.09 9.76
CA GLU A 588 23.94 -46.29 10.44
C GLU A 588 22.44 -46.59 10.27
N ALA A 589 21.68 -45.74 9.56
CA ALA A 589 20.23 -45.90 9.40
C ALA A 589 19.76 -46.27 7.98
N PHE A 590 20.68 -46.58 7.05
CA PHE A 590 20.35 -47.09 5.71
C PHE A 590 20.80 -48.53 5.50
#